data_AF-A0A382R7W9-F1
#
_entry.id   AF-A0A382R7W9-F1
#
_cell.length_a   1.000
_cell.length_b   1.000
_cell.length_c   1.000
_cell.angle_alpha   90.00
_cell.angle_beta   90.00
_cell.angle_gamma   90.00
#
_symmetry.space_group_name_H-M   'P 1'
#
loop_
_entity.id
_entity.type
_entity.pdbx_description
1 polymer ?
#
loop_
_entity_poly.entity_id
_entity_poly.type
_entity_poly.pdbx_seq_one_letter_code
_entity_poly.pdbx_strand_id
1 'polypeptide(L)'
;CVADICIDPNGNNDDCEDGGGDSCEDLGLVTCDDGSCAESLSECSDGGGEDCEFFDCEGQEACGYEDWVGDGVCDDGTWGIYYNCEEFNNDEGDCDDDGGGDSCEDLGLVTCDDGSCAGSLDECDDGGGGDGCADGEFECNDGTCITGSYENDGWCDCSLCEDELGDDGCYQDGDCCDCTFPENCPDDCDDGGGDGECPEGTVDDCSGDGDCCPENWIGDGYEDCEDQPYDCDLTCYDNDGGDCSDDGGGDDGGGDCDAIGGNEDWLGDAWCDDVNNNETCGFDNGDCCYSTCVSGAYDCEADSGPCVADICIDPNGNNDDCED
;
A
#
# COMPACT_ATOMS: atom_id res chain seq x y z
N CYS A 1 -9.35 -10.86 -72.18
CA CYS A 1 -8.13 -11.26 -71.44
C CYS A 1 -7.98 -10.33 -70.26
N VAL A 2 -7.66 -10.87 -69.09
CA VAL A 2 -7.25 -10.07 -67.93
C VAL A 2 -6.08 -9.22 -68.42
N ALA A 3 -6.22 -7.90 -68.29
CA ALA A 3 -5.20 -6.92 -68.65
C ALA A 3 -3.91 -7.35 -67.94
N ASP A 4 -2.80 -7.64 -68.63
CA ASP A 4 -1.84 -6.56 -68.89
C ASP A 4 -0.71 -6.94 -69.85
N ILE A 5 -0.95 -7.75 -70.89
CA ILE A 5 0.08 -7.93 -71.94
C ILE A 5 -0.55 -7.96 -73.33
N CYS A 6 -0.75 -6.77 -73.91
CA CYS A 6 -0.92 -6.56 -75.35
C CYS A 6 -0.09 -5.34 -75.75
N ILE A 7 1.07 -5.54 -76.37
CA ILE A 7 1.86 -4.46 -76.99
C ILE A 7 1.71 -4.58 -78.51
N ASP A 8 0.58 -4.13 -79.06
CA ASP A 8 0.49 -3.71 -80.47
C ASP A 8 0.22 -2.19 -80.51
N PRO A 9 1.07 -1.38 -81.18
CA PRO A 9 0.88 0.07 -81.26
C PRO A 9 -0.32 0.55 -82.10
N ASN A 10 -1.13 -0.30 -82.76
CA ASN A 10 -2.20 0.17 -83.66
C ASN A 10 -3.61 -0.45 -83.51
N GLY A 11 -3.96 -1.06 -82.36
CA GLY A 11 -5.33 -1.52 -82.05
C GLY A 11 -5.73 -2.80 -82.79
N ASN A 12 -6.68 -3.63 -82.37
CA ASN A 12 -7.75 -3.63 -81.38
C ASN A 12 -8.05 -5.12 -81.03
N ASN A 13 -8.41 -5.41 -79.78
CA ASN A 13 -8.60 -6.78 -79.27
C ASN A 13 -9.96 -7.36 -79.69
N ASP A 14 -10.07 -7.78 -80.94
CA ASP A 14 -11.34 -8.19 -81.55
C ASP A 14 -11.48 -9.72 -81.72
N ASP A 15 -10.41 -10.50 -81.67
CA ASP A 15 -10.47 -11.94 -81.96
C ASP A 15 -9.67 -12.77 -80.95
N CYS A 16 -10.29 -13.11 -79.81
CA CYS A 16 -9.86 -14.25 -79.00
C CYS A 16 -10.76 -15.46 -79.32
N GLU A 17 -10.65 -15.99 -80.53
CA GLU A 17 -10.97 -17.38 -80.82
C GLU A 17 -9.72 -18.08 -81.36
N ASP A 18 -9.49 -19.28 -80.81
CA ASP A 18 -8.53 -20.32 -81.23
C ASP A 18 -7.04 -20.12 -80.91
N GLY A 19 -6.66 -20.63 -79.73
CA GLY A 19 -5.77 -21.79 -79.64
C GLY A 19 -4.40 -21.68 -80.32
N GLY A 20 -3.44 -21.10 -79.61
CA GLY A 20 -2.02 -21.16 -79.93
C GLY A 20 -1.24 -20.22 -79.03
N GLY A 21 -1.01 -20.62 -77.77
CA GLY A 21 -0.12 -19.87 -76.89
C GLY A 21 1.30 -19.98 -77.41
N ASP A 22 1.91 -18.86 -77.77
CA ASP A 22 3.34 -18.78 -78.08
C ASP A 22 4.11 -19.33 -76.89
N SER A 23 4.97 -20.32 -77.11
CA SER A 23 5.81 -20.87 -76.06
C SER A 23 6.96 -19.89 -75.75
N CYS A 24 7.56 -19.96 -74.55
CA CYS A 24 8.71 -19.10 -74.21
C CYS A 24 9.84 -19.20 -75.26
N GLU A 25 9.97 -20.37 -75.88
CA GLU A 25 10.95 -20.66 -76.93
C GLU A 25 10.67 -19.88 -78.22
N ASP A 26 9.39 -19.60 -78.54
CA ASP A 26 8.99 -18.82 -79.71
C ASP A 26 9.33 -17.32 -79.55
N LEU A 27 9.47 -16.86 -78.29
CA LEU A 27 9.90 -15.52 -77.93
C LEU A 27 11.43 -15.42 -77.70
N GLY A 28 12.17 -16.53 -77.85
CA GLY A 28 13.61 -16.58 -77.62
C GLY A 28 14.01 -16.53 -76.14
N LEU A 29 13.09 -16.86 -75.24
CA LEU A 29 13.24 -16.89 -73.79
C LEU A 29 13.35 -18.36 -73.31
N VAL A 30 13.79 -18.55 -72.07
CA VAL A 30 13.76 -19.85 -71.40
C VAL A 30 12.51 -19.97 -70.54
N THR A 31 11.92 -21.15 -70.51
CA THR A 31 10.85 -21.48 -69.55
C THR A 31 11.48 -21.76 -68.19
N CYS A 32 11.05 -21.06 -67.16
CA CYS A 32 11.42 -21.29 -65.78
C CYS A 32 10.60 -22.45 -65.18
N ASP A 33 10.98 -22.97 -64.01
CA ASP A 33 10.31 -24.11 -63.38
C ASP A 33 8.84 -23.80 -62.99
N ASP A 34 8.50 -22.52 -62.80
CA ASP A 34 7.15 -22.00 -62.55
C ASP A 34 6.30 -21.82 -63.83
N GLY A 35 6.85 -22.11 -65.00
CA GLY A 35 6.20 -21.94 -66.29
C GLY A 35 6.25 -20.52 -66.87
N SER A 36 6.92 -19.58 -66.20
CA SER A 36 7.16 -18.21 -66.70
C SER A 36 8.31 -18.18 -67.74
N CYS A 37 8.43 -17.07 -68.49
CA CYS A 37 9.48 -16.88 -69.49
C CYS A 37 10.52 -15.85 -69.00
N ALA A 38 11.82 -16.19 -69.03
CA ALA A 38 12.91 -15.30 -68.65
C ALA A 38 14.03 -15.26 -69.72
N GLU A 39 14.87 -14.20 -69.74
CA GLU A 39 15.98 -14.10 -70.71
C GLU A 39 17.11 -15.11 -70.44
N SER A 40 17.21 -15.61 -69.21
CA SER A 40 18.16 -16.66 -68.84
C SER A 40 17.72 -17.42 -67.58
N LEU A 41 18.25 -18.63 -67.36
CA LEU A 41 17.98 -19.43 -66.15
C LEU A 41 18.41 -18.73 -64.84
N SER A 42 19.29 -17.74 -64.91
CA SER A 42 19.69 -16.91 -63.75
C SER A 42 18.76 -15.74 -63.49
N GLU A 43 17.88 -15.41 -64.45
CA GLU A 43 16.82 -14.40 -64.31
C GLU A 43 15.44 -15.03 -64.10
N CYS A 44 15.37 -16.36 -64.11
CA CYS A 44 14.38 -17.03 -63.29
C CYS A 44 14.67 -16.58 -61.87
N SER A 45 13.98 -15.53 -61.40
CA SER A 45 13.98 -15.21 -59.98
C SER A 45 13.64 -16.51 -59.29
N ASP A 46 14.47 -16.92 -58.34
CA ASP A 46 14.24 -18.11 -57.55
C ASP A 46 12.84 -17.94 -56.93
N GLY A 47 11.84 -18.55 -57.58
CA GLY A 47 10.47 -18.66 -57.14
C GLY A 47 10.45 -19.55 -55.91
N GLY A 48 10.95 -18.99 -54.81
CA GLY A 48 10.97 -19.58 -53.49
C GLY A 48 9.96 -18.85 -52.64
N GLY A 49 8.73 -19.32 -52.69
CA GLY A 49 7.64 -18.85 -51.89
C GLY A 49 6.39 -18.79 -52.76
N GLU A 50 5.48 -19.73 -52.53
CA GLU A 50 4.05 -19.51 -52.81
C GLU A 50 3.74 -18.06 -52.42
N ASP A 51 3.10 -17.26 -53.30
CA ASP A 51 2.78 -15.86 -53.02
C ASP A 51 2.15 -15.77 -51.61
N CYS A 52 2.92 -15.26 -50.65
CA CYS A 52 2.53 -15.19 -49.26
C CYS A 52 1.47 -14.08 -49.16
N GLU A 53 0.19 -14.44 -49.30
CA GLU A 53 -0.92 -13.48 -49.20
C GLU A 53 -1.31 -13.18 -47.74
N PHE A 54 -0.61 -13.79 -46.76
CA PHE A 54 -0.85 -13.60 -45.34
C PHE A 54 0.28 -12.77 -44.72
N PHE A 55 -0.07 -11.60 -44.21
CA PHE A 55 0.84 -10.64 -43.61
C PHE A 55 0.42 -10.34 -42.18
N ASP A 56 1.38 -10.02 -41.33
CA ASP A 56 1.12 -9.49 -40.00
C ASP A 56 0.68 -8.01 -40.06
N CYS A 57 0.34 -7.40 -38.92
CA CYS A 57 -0.16 -6.02 -38.94
C CYS A 57 0.90 -4.97 -39.30
N GLU A 58 2.20 -5.33 -39.28
CA GLU A 58 3.29 -4.47 -39.74
C GLU A 58 3.60 -4.67 -41.24
N GLY A 59 2.93 -5.61 -41.90
CA GLY A 59 3.11 -5.94 -43.31
C GLY A 59 4.30 -6.87 -43.57
N GLN A 60 4.75 -7.62 -42.56
CA GLN A 60 5.70 -8.71 -42.73
C GLN A 60 5.00 -9.97 -43.20
N GLU A 61 5.64 -10.72 -44.10
CA GLU A 61 5.16 -12.03 -44.56
C GLU A 61 5.03 -13.01 -43.39
N ALA A 62 3.83 -13.55 -43.15
CA ALA A 62 3.47 -14.37 -41.99
C ALA A 62 2.91 -15.76 -42.35
N CYS A 63 3.05 -16.18 -43.61
CA CYS A 63 2.66 -17.51 -44.07
C CYS A 63 3.34 -18.63 -43.27
N GLY A 64 2.56 -19.64 -42.88
CA GLY A 64 2.99 -20.73 -41.99
C GLY A 64 2.88 -20.43 -40.50
N TYR A 65 2.47 -19.21 -40.13
CA TYR A 65 2.20 -18.77 -38.76
C TYR A 65 0.73 -18.35 -38.60
N GLU A 66 -0.15 -18.86 -39.46
CA GLU A 66 -1.60 -18.61 -39.35
C GLU A 66 -2.19 -19.21 -38.08
N ASP A 67 -1.58 -20.30 -37.59
CA ASP A 67 -1.98 -21.00 -36.37
C ASP A 67 -1.57 -20.26 -35.09
N TRP A 68 -0.78 -19.18 -35.19
CA TRP A 68 -0.40 -18.36 -34.03
C TRP A 68 -1.47 -17.34 -33.67
N VAL A 69 -2.39 -17.01 -34.60
CA VAL A 69 -3.52 -16.15 -34.28
C VAL A 69 -4.47 -16.86 -33.31
N GLY A 70 -4.62 -16.34 -32.09
CA GLY A 70 -5.48 -16.92 -31.07
C GLY A 70 -4.92 -18.21 -30.45
N ASP A 71 -3.60 -18.33 -30.37
CA ASP A 71 -2.92 -19.52 -29.82
C ASP A 71 -2.78 -19.51 -28.29
N GLY A 72 -3.29 -18.47 -27.64
CA GLY A 72 -3.23 -18.23 -26.21
C GLY A 72 -2.07 -17.33 -25.78
N VAL A 73 -1.15 -16.98 -26.70
CA VAL A 73 0.02 -16.14 -26.43
C VAL A 73 -0.13 -14.83 -27.19
N CYS A 74 0.09 -13.69 -26.53
CA CYS A 74 0.03 -12.41 -27.23
C CYS A 74 1.20 -12.22 -28.22
N ASP A 75 0.90 -12.26 -29.52
CA ASP A 75 1.84 -11.96 -30.62
C ASP A 75 2.04 -10.45 -30.83
N ASP A 76 2.81 -9.84 -29.92
CA ASP A 76 3.15 -8.41 -29.91
C ASP A 76 4.42 -8.03 -30.69
N GLY A 77 4.94 -8.93 -31.53
CA GLY A 77 6.18 -8.72 -32.29
C GLY A 77 7.44 -9.20 -31.55
N THR A 78 7.33 -9.68 -30.30
CA THR A 78 8.45 -10.23 -29.53
C THR A 78 9.18 -11.37 -30.27
N TRP A 79 8.42 -12.22 -30.97
CA TRP A 79 8.95 -13.35 -31.75
C TRP A 79 9.09 -13.05 -33.25
N GLY A 80 8.93 -11.77 -33.62
CA GLY A 80 9.08 -11.28 -34.98
C GLY A 80 7.80 -11.28 -35.81
N ILE A 81 6.67 -11.76 -35.29
CA ILE A 81 5.34 -11.67 -35.91
C ILE A 81 4.44 -10.82 -35.00
N TYR A 82 3.65 -9.93 -35.58
CA TYR A 82 2.81 -8.97 -34.85
C TYR A 82 1.32 -9.09 -35.25
N TYR A 83 0.52 -9.74 -34.41
CA TYR A 83 -0.95 -9.84 -34.55
C TYR A 83 -1.74 -9.04 -33.51
N ASN A 84 -1.05 -8.33 -32.60
CA ASN A 84 -1.66 -7.39 -31.65
C ASN A 84 -2.20 -6.11 -32.34
N CYS A 85 -3.22 -6.26 -33.18
CA CYS A 85 -3.91 -5.16 -33.82
C CYS A 85 -5.39 -5.49 -34.07
N GLU A 86 -6.20 -4.46 -34.32
CA GLU A 86 -7.63 -4.61 -34.60
C GLU A 86 -7.95 -5.55 -35.78
N GLU A 87 -7.04 -5.73 -36.75
CA GLU A 87 -7.24 -6.62 -37.91
C GLU A 87 -7.36 -8.09 -37.52
N PHE A 88 -6.59 -8.50 -36.51
CA PHE A 88 -6.63 -9.84 -35.94
C PHE A 88 -7.32 -9.86 -34.58
N ASN A 89 -8.18 -8.87 -34.27
CA ASN A 89 -8.85 -8.73 -32.98
C ASN A 89 -7.90 -8.74 -31.77
N ASN A 90 -6.72 -8.12 -31.90
CA ASN A 90 -5.65 -8.18 -30.91
C ASN A 90 -5.30 -9.63 -30.58
N ASP A 91 -4.95 -10.36 -31.63
CA ASP A 91 -4.62 -11.78 -31.57
C ASP A 91 -5.77 -12.67 -31.04
N GLU A 92 -6.96 -12.52 -31.64
CA GLU A 92 -8.23 -13.15 -31.23
C GLU A 92 -8.58 -12.94 -29.73
N GLY A 93 -8.04 -11.86 -29.14
CA GLY A 93 -8.23 -11.47 -27.75
C GLY A 93 -7.05 -11.83 -26.84
N ASP A 94 -6.02 -12.51 -27.35
CA ASP A 94 -4.85 -12.89 -26.55
C ASP A 94 -4.03 -11.66 -26.12
N CYS A 95 -4.21 -10.49 -26.76
CA CYS A 95 -3.53 -9.25 -26.39
C CYS A 95 -4.41 -8.19 -25.70
N ASP A 96 -5.70 -8.47 -25.45
CA ASP A 96 -6.62 -7.49 -24.86
C ASP A 96 -6.56 -7.47 -23.32
N ASP A 97 -5.83 -6.51 -22.76
CA ASP A 97 -5.81 -6.00 -21.35
C ASP A 97 -5.77 -6.99 -20.16
N ASP A 98 -5.71 -8.29 -20.42
CA ASP A 98 -5.41 -9.38 -19.48
C ASP A 98 -4.44 -10.37 -20.17
N GLY A 99 -3.47 -9.81 -20.91
CA GLY A 99 -2.71 -10.46 -21.96
C GLY A 99 -2.49 -11.95 -21.78
N GLY A 100 -3.10 -12.74 -22.68
CA GLY A 100 -2.64 -14.04 -23.18
C GLY A 100 -1.89 -14.88 -22.17
N GLY A 101 -2.44 -15.00 -20.97
CA GLY A 101 -2.00 -15.97 -20.00
C GLY A 101 -2.61 -17.27 -20.45
N ASP A 102 -1.77 -18.20 -20.92
CA ASP A 102 -2.13 -19.62 -20.95
C ASP A 102 -3.02 -19.89 -19.73
N SER A 103 -4.25 -20.38 -19.95
CA SER A 103 -5.07 -20.77 -18.81
C SER A 103 -4.25 -21.76 -17.99
N CYS A 104 -4.38 -21.77 -16.66
CA CYS A 104 -3.54 -22.65 -15.86
C CYS A 104 -3.64 -24.11 -16.34
N GLU A 105 -4.79 -24.50 -16.89
CA GLU A 105 -5.01 -25.77 -17.55
C GLU A 105 -4.12 -26.03 -18.79
N ASP A 106 -3.81 -25.01 -19.58
CA ASP A 106 -2.96 -25.11 -20.79
C ASP A 106 -1.47 -25.33 -20.42
N LEU A 107 -1.03 -24.78 -19.29
CA LEU A 107 0.29 -25.07 -18.69
C LEU A 107 0.35 -26.40 -17.92
N GLY A 108 -0.77 -27.12 -17.82
CA GLY A 108 -0.89 -28.32 -17.00
C GLY A 108 -0.84 -28.05 -15.49
N LEU A 109 -1.19 -26.83 -15.11
CA LEU A 109 -1.32 -26.31 -13.75
C LEU A 109 -2.82 -26.21 -13.37
N VAL A 110 -3.10 -25.81 -12.14
CA VAL A 110 -4.46 -25.53 -11.65
C VAL A 110 -4.60 -24.03 -11.36
N THR A 111 -5.78 -23.47 -11.62
CA THR A 111 -6.11 -22.10 -11.21
C THR A 111 -6.48 -22.09 -9.73
N CYS A 112 -5.85 -21.19 -8.97
CA CYS A 112 -6.11 -20.93 -7.56
C CYS A 112 -7.27 -19.93 -7.38
N ASP A 113 -7.75 -19.73 -6.15
CA ASP A 113 -8.92 -18.87 -5.88
C ASP A 113 -8.64 -17.37 -6.14
N ASP A 114 -7.38 -16.96 -6.10
CA ASP A 114 -6.85 -15.62 -6.43
C ASP A 114 -6.66 -15.39 -7.95
N GLY A 115 -6.78 -16.44 -8.77
CA GLY A 115 -6.55 -16.41 -10.21
C GLY A 115 -5.14 -16.79 -10.66
N SER A 116 -4.23 -17.13 -9.74
CA SER A 116 -2.86 -17.56 -10.05
C SER A 116 -2.79 -19.04 -10.48
N CYS A 117 -1.66 -19.48 -11.04
CA CYS A 117 -1.43 -20.84 -11.51
C CYS A 117 -0.46 -21.62 -10.61
N ALA A 118 -0.86 -22.79 -10.13
CA ALA A 118 -0.03 -23.65 -9.28
C ALA A 118 0.07 -25.10 -9.79
N GLY A 119 1.10 -25.85 -9.39
CA GLY A 119 1.29 -27.25 -9.81
C GLY A 119 0.25 -28.23 -9.25
N SER A 120 -0.44 -27.84 -8.19
CA SER A 120 -1.58 -28.57 -7.60
C SER A 120 -2.39 -27.65 -6.68
N LEU A 121 -3.60 -28.06 -6.30
CA LEU A 121 -4.43 -27.31 -5.34
C LEU A 121 -3.78 -27.17 -3.96
N ASP A 122 -2.81 -28.03 -3.65
CA ASP A 122 -2.06 -28.00 -2.40
C ASP A 122 -0.94 -26.94 -2.44
N GLU A 123 -0.59 -26.45 -3.63
CA GLU A 123 0.34 -25.34 -3.88
C GLU A 123 -0.41 -24.00 -4.08
N CYS A 124 -1.76 -24.03 -4.11
CA CYS A 124 -2.62 -22.86 -4.00
C CYS A 124 -2.82 -22.42 -2.54
N ASP A 125 -1.94 -22.87 -1.64
CA ASP A 125 -1.98 -22.52 -0.24
C ASP A 125 -1.09 -21.27 -0.10
N ASP A 126 -1.74 -20.11 -0.07
CA ASP A 126 -1.15 -18.78 0.15
C ASP A 126 -0.63 -18.66 1.59
N GLY A 127 0.38 -19.47 1.92
CA GLY A 127 1.31 -19.17 2.99
C GLY A 127 2.35 -18.18 2.49
N GLY A 128 1.92 -16.94 2.23
CA GLY A 128 2.76 -15.74 2.07
C GLY A 128 3.57 -15.61 0.76
N GLY A 129 3.35 -14.53 0.02
CA GLY A 129 4.30 -14.06 -0.99
C GLY A 129 3.70 -13.44 -2.27
N GLY A 130 2.77 -12.50 -2.12
CA GLY A 130 2.34 -11.63 -3.22
C GLY A 130 3.37 -10.56 -3.55
N ASP A 131 4.38 -10.91 -4.36
CA ASP A 131 5.12 -9.99 -5.26
C ASP A 131 5.61 -8.63 -4.73
N GLY A 132 6.32 -8.62 -3.58
CA GLY A 132 7.15 -7.49 -3.13
C GLY A 132 8.56 -7.84 -2.62
N CYS A 133 8.76 -9.05 -2.09
CA CYS A 133 9.97 -9.41 -1.34
C CYS A 133 10.93 -10.39 -2.05
N ALA A 134 12.20 -10.44 -1.63
CA ALA A 134 13.20 -11.31 -2.27
C ALA A 134 13.06 -12.77 -1.84
N ASP A 135 13.61 -13.71 -2.64
CA ASP A 135 13.60 -15.14 -2.33
C ASP A 135 14.09 -15.44 -0.89
N GLY A 136 13.20 -15.95 -0.05
CA GLY A 136 13.49 -16.27 1.36
C GLY A 136 13.17 -15.15 2.35
N GLU A 137 12.43 -14.13 1.93
CA GLU A 137 11.81 -13.10 2.76
C GLU A 137 10.30 -13.33 2.82
N PHE A 138 9.69 -12.98 3.97
CA PHE A 138 8.24 -12.95 4.16
C PHE A 138 7.74 -11.51 3.96
N GLU A 139 6.59 -11.37 3.32
CA GLU A 139 5.96 -10.08 3.02
C GLU A 139 4.80 -9.84 3.98
N CYS A 140 4.89 -8.78 4.78
CA CYS A 140 3.79 -8.29 5.61
C CYS A 140 2.70 -7.63 4.73
N ASN A 141 1.47 -7.52 5.23
CA ASN A 141 0.35 -6.93 4.48
C ASN A 141 0.53 -5.43 4.15
N ASP A 142 1.40 -4.72 4.87
CA ASP A 142 1.79 -3.35 4.56
C ASP A 142 2.88 -3.25 3.46
N GLY A 143 3.30 -4.39 2.91
CA GLY A 143 4.33 -4.55 1.88
C GLY A 143 5.76 -4.52 2.42
N THR A 144 5.95 -4.58 3.73
CA THR A 144 7.29 -4.65 4.34
C THR A 144 7.85 -6.07 4.25
N CYS A 145 9.16 -6.18 3.97
CA CYS A 145 9.83 -7.47 3.86
C CYS A 145 10.63 -7.81 5.11
N ILE A 146 10.38 -8.97 5.71
CA ILE A 146 11.16 -9.53 6.82
C ILE A 146 11.94 -10.76 6.35
N THR A 147 12.96 -11.16 7.10
CA THR A 147 13.72 -12.38 6.77
C THR A 147 12.83 -13.58 7.01
N GLY A 148 12.75 -14.56 6.10
CA GLY A 148 11.90 -15.75 6.30
C GLY A 148 12.34 -16.68 7.43
N SER A 149 13.39 -16.36 8.18
CA SER A 149 13.72 -17.01 9.45
C SER A 149 12.98 -16.42 10.66
N TYR A 150 12.33 -15.27 10.45
CA TYR A 150 11.53 -14.53 11.41
C TYR A 150 10.04 -14.84 11.24
N GLU A 151 9.68 -15.63 10.24
CA GLU A 151 8.35 -16.20 10.13
C GLU A 151 8.19 -17.35 11.14
N ASN A 152 7.14 -17.32 11.95
CA ASN A 152 6.82 -18.35 12.95
C ASN A 152 7.95 -18.61 13.98
N ASP A 153 8.71 -17.58 14.34
CA ASP A 153 9.79 -17.66 15.33
C ASP A 153 9.37 -17.20 16.74
N GLY A 154 8.11 -16.77 16.88
CA GLY A 154 7.48 -16.33 18.13
C GLY A 154 7.72 -14.86 18.46
N TRP A 155 8.16 -14.07 17.49
CA TRP A 155 8.32 -12.63 17.58
C TRP A 155 7.45 -11.98 16.50
N CYS A 156 6.84 -10.83 16.82
CA CYS A 156 6.04 -10.10 15.84
C CYS A 156 6.99 -9.20 15.03
N ASP A 157 7.46 -9.69 13.89
CA ASP A 157 8.35 -8.94 13.00
C ASP A 157 7.56 -8.16 11.92
N CYS A 158 6.28 -8.49 11.69
CA CYS A 158 5.35 -7.70 10.88
C CYS A 158 4.42 -6.82 11.72
N SER A 159 3.87 -5.77 11.08
CA SER A 159 2.77 -4.98 11.66
C SER A 159 1.61 -5.92 12.02
N LEU A 160 1.01 -5.74 13.20
CA LEU A 160 -0.07 -6.60 13.69
C LEU A 160 0.27 -8.10 13.70
N CYS A 161 1.55 -8.51 13.83
CA CYS A 161 1.95 -9.91 14.04
C CYS A 161 1.46 -10.92 12.98
N GLU A 162 1.28 -10.46 11.74
CA GLU A 162 0.79 -11.27 10.62
C GLU A 162 1.70 -12.45 10.29
N ASP A 163 3.00 -12.33 10.57
CA ASP A 163 4.03 -13.35 10.39
C ASP A 163 3.91 -14.54 11.35
N GLU A 164 3.11 -14.42 12.41
CA GLU A 164 2.84 -15.48 13.40
C GLU A 164 1.37 -15.93 13.38
N LEU A 165 0.43 -15.02 13.12
CA LEU A 165 -1.02 -15.24 13.28
C LEU A 165 -1.79 -15.34 11.95
N GLY A 166 -1.15 -15.05 10.80
CA GLY A 166 -1.74 -15.10 9.45
C GLY A 166 -2.41 -13.78 9.02
N ASP A 167 -3.11 -13.79 7.88
CA ASP A 167 -3.66 -12.60 7.18
C ASP A 167 -4.55 -11.67 8.03
N ASP A 168 -5.19 -12.17 9.08
CA ASP A 168 -6.06 -11.37 9.96
C ASP A 168 -5.30 -10.76 11.16
N GLY A 169 -3.99 -11.07 11.34
CA GLY A 169 -3.03 -10.48 12.29
C GLY A 169 -3.35 -10.60 13.79
N CYS A 170 -4.59 -10.86 14.15
CA CYS A 170 -5.07 -10.70 15.52
C CYS A 170 -6.00 -11.85 15.89
N TYR A 171 -6.04 -12.19 17.18
CA TYR A 171 -7.05 -13.11 17.71
C TYR A 171 -8.46 -12.52 17.48
N GLN A 172 -9.52 -13.33 17.63
CA GLN A 172 -10.91 -12.94 17.27
C GLN A 172 -11.47 -11.75 18.08
N ASP A 173 -10.73 -11.30 19.07
CA ASP A 173 -10.92 -10.17 19.97
C ASP A 173 -10.30 -8.86 19.46
N GLY A 174 -9.42 -8.90 18.46
CA GLY A 174 -8.73 -7.72 17.92
C GLY A 174 -7.30 -7.54 18.44
N ASP A 175 -6.82 -8.44 19.31
CA ASP A 175 -5.48 -8.35 19.90
C ASP A 175 -4.44 -9.11 19.05
N CYS A 176 -3.38 -8.42 18.69
CA CYS A 176 -2.34 -8.92 17.78
C CYS A 176 -1.07 -9.37 18.54
N CYS A 177 -1.14 -9.59 19.86
CA CYS A 177 -0.01 -10.01 20.71
C CYS A 177 -0.40 -11.14 21.70
N ASP A 178 0.48 -12.13 21.90
CA ASP A 178 0.37 -13.13 22.99
C ASP A 178 1.01 -12.59 24.29
N CYS A 179 0.17 -12.16 25.24
CA CYS A 179 0.57 -11.57 26.52
C CYS A 179 1.37 -12.51 27.45
N THR A 180 1.61 -13.78 27.07
CA THR A 180 2.52 -14.66 27.82
C THR A 180 4.01 -14.32 27.62
N PHE A 181 4.36 -13.46 26.66
CA PHE A 181 5.73 -12.97 26.40
C PHE A 181 5.82 -11.42 26.26
N PRO A 182 5.86 -10.68 27.37
CA PRO A 182 5.73 -9.22 27.39
C PRO A 182 6.94 -8.40 26.89
N GLU A 183 8.06 -9.01 26.49
CA GLU A 183 9.20 -8.27 25.90
C GLU A 183 9.10 -8.13 24.38
N ASN A 184 8.00 -8.62 23.77
CA ASN A 184 7.83 -8.75 22.32
C ASN A 184 6.76 -7.82 21.74
N CYS A 185 6.07 -7.00 22.54
CA CYS A 185 4.99 -6.14 22.07
C CYS A 185 5.40 -4.65 22.25
N PRO A 186 5.62 -3.88 21.17
CA PRO A 186 6.23 -2.57 21.28
C PRO A 186 5.35 -1.42 21.75
N ASP A 187 4.01 -1.52 21.89
CA ASP A 187 3.21 -0.49 22.58
C ASP A 187 1.71 -0.84 22.81
N ASP A 188 1.11 -1.90 22.24
CA ASP A 188 -0.34 -2.16 22.38
C ASP A 188 -0.67 -3.58 22.91
N CYS A 189 -0.33 -3.86 24.17
CA CYS A 189 -0.93 -4.99 24.90
C CYS A 189 -1.96 -4.51 25.94
N ASP A 190 -2.56 -3.34 25.69
CA ASP A 190 -3.46 -2.68 26.61
C ASP A 190 -4.57 -1.95 25.86
N ASP A 191 -5.48 -2.73 25.27
CA ASP A 191 -6.76 -2.22 24.71
C ASP A 191 -7.95 -2.57 25.63
N GLY A 192 -7.73 -2.59 26.96
CA GLY A 192 -8.79 -2.50 27.97
C GLY A 192 -10.01 -3.41 27.72
N GLY A 193 -9.77 -4.71 27.55
CA GLY A 193 -10.79 -5.66 27.10
C GLY A 193 -10.71 -7.01 27.81
N GLY A 194 -11.02 -7.03 29.10
CA GLY A 194 -11.41 -8.26 29.78
C GLY A 194 -12.62 -8.90 29.06
N ASP A 195 -12.56 -10.20 28.83
CA ASP A 195 -13.51 -11.01 28.07
C ASP A 195 -14.90 -11.21 28.73
N GLY A 196 -15.35 -10.25 29.55
CA GLY A 196 -16.66 -10.24 30.18
C GLY A 196 -17.37 -8.91 29.97
N GLU A 197 -18.46 -8.90 29.18
CA GLU A 197 -19.39 -7.77 29.18
C GLU A 197 -19.77 -7.43 30.63
N CYS A 198 -19.26 -6.29 31.13
CA CYS A 198 -19.59 -5.80 32.45
C CYS A 198 -21.12 -5.63 32.57
N PRO A 199 -21.72 -5.97 33.72
CA PRO A 199 -23.15 -5.77 33.95
C PRO A 199 -23.62 -4.34 33.60
N GLU A 200 -24.88 -4.15 33.20
CA GLU A 200 -25.41 -2.81 32.91
C GLU A 200 -25.14 -1.83 34.07
N GLY A 201 -24.51 -0.68 33.76
CA GLY A 201 -24.10 0.33 34.73
C GLY A 201 -22.68 0.15 35.29
N THR A 202 -21.88 -0.72 34.69
CA THR A 202 -20.46 -0.91 34.98
C THR A 202 -19.66 -0.99 33.67
N VAL A 203 -18.42 -0.51 33.73
CA VAL A 203 -17.43 -0.50 32.65
C VAL A 203 -16.25 -1.39 33.04
N ASP A 204 -15.48 -1.83 32.04
CA ASP A 204 -14.27 -2.61 32.27
C ASP A 204 -13.25 -1.75 33.02
N ASP A 205 -12.50 -2.35 33.94
CA ASP A 205 -11.36 -1.66 34.55
C ASP A 205 -10.18 -1.58 33.58
N CYS A 206 -9.34 -0.57 33.75
CA CYS A 206 -8.21 -0.32 32.87
C CYS A 206 -6.96 -1.13 33.27
N SER A 207 -7.08 -2.00 34.27
CA SER A 207 -5.93 -2.76 34.81
C SER A 207 -5.71 -4.08 34.07
N GLY A 208 -6.70 -4.50 33.27
CA GLY A 208 -6.66 -5.73 32.50
C GLY A 208 -6.77 -6.99 33.35
N ASP A 209 -7.28 -6.89 34.59
CA ASP A 209 -7.49 -8.04 35.48
C ASP A 209 -8.90 -8.67 35.37
N GLY A 210 -9.77 -8.02 34.59
CA GLY A 210 -11.15 -8.44 34.31
C GLY A 210 -12.15 -8.01 35.38
N ASP A 211 -11.80 -7.06 36.25
CA ASP A 211 -12.73 -6.43 37.17
C ASP A 211 -13.58 -5.34 36.47
N CYS A 212 -14.79 -5.09 37.02
CA CYS A 212 -15.73 -4.13 36.48
C CYS A 212 -15.97 -2.98 37.47
N CYS A 213 -15.82 -1.75 36.99
CA CYS A 213 -16.00 -0.52 37.74
C CYS A 213 -17.39 0.11 37.48
N PRO A 214 -18.05 0.72 38.48
CA PRO A 214 -19.28 1.48 38.24
C PRO A 214 -19.08 2.65 37.28
N GLU A 215 -19.90 2.75 36.24
CA GLU A 215 -19.86 3.87 35.26
C GLU A 215 -20.00 5.25 35.90
N ASN A 216 -20.59 5.31 37.10
CA ASN A 216 -20.83 6.54 37.82
C ASN A 216 -19.66 6.96 38.72
N TRP A 217 -18.53 6.25 38.68
CA TRP A 217 -17.28 6.61 39.37
C TRP A 217 -16.38 7.47 38.49
N ILE A 218 -16.50 7.34 37.16
CA ILE A 218 -15.82 8.21 36.20
C ILE A 218 -16.11 9.69 36.50
N GLY A 219 -15.10 10.44 36.94
CA GLY A 219 -15.20 11.87 37.24
C GLY A 219 -16.04 12.17 38.49
N ASP A 220 -16.05 11.29 39.49
CA ASP A 220 -16.82 11.45 40.73
C ASP A 220 -16.10 12.26 41.83
N GLY A 221 -14.85 12.64 41.58
CA GLY A 221 -13.96 13.41 42.45
C GLY A 221 -13.14 12.57 43.43
N TYR A 222 -13.09 11.24 43.23
CA TYR A 222 -12.16 10.33 43.89
C TYR A 222 -11.18 9.76 42.86
N GLU A 223 -9.98 9.42 43.30
CA GLU A 223 -8.93 8.86 42.44
C GLU A 223 -9.12 7.33 42.29
N ASP A 224 -9.72 6.89 41.19
CA ASP A 224 -9.81 5.48 40.79
C ASP A 224 -8.72 5.14 39.75
N CYS A 225 -7.45 5.24 40.17
CA CYS A 225 -6.27 5.16 39.30
C CYS A 225 -5.51 3.82 39.39
N GLU A 226 -4.37 3.70 38.69
CA GLU A 226 -3.50 2.49 38.65
C GLU A 226 -3.13 1.92 40.04
N ASP A 227 -3.12 2.75 41.09
CA ASP A 227 -2.81 2.33 42.47
C ASP A 227 -3.93 1.50 43.14
N GLN A 228 -5.06 1.30 42.45
CA GLN A 228 -6.22 0.47 42.83
C GLN A 228 -6.62 0.52 44.32
N PRO A 229 -6.75 1.71 44.96
CA PRO A 229 -7.16 1.79 46.36
C PRO A 229 -8.54 1.19 46.64
N TYR A 230 -9.37 1.02 45.61
CA TYR A 230 -10.70 0.44 45.64
C TYR A 230 -10.89 -0.78 44.71
N ASP A 231 -9.79 -1.41 44.26
CA ASP A 231 -9.81 -2.50 43.25
C ASP A 231 -10.56 -2.05 41.97
N CYS A 232 -10.23 -0.85 41.48
CA CYS A 232 -10.83 -0.25 40.30
C CYS A 232 -9.85 0.76 39.69
N ASP A 233 -9.59 0.61 38.40
CA ASP A 233 -8.75 1.49 37.59
C ASP A 233 -9.60 2.05 36.45
N LEU A 234 -9.75 3.37 36.40
CA LEU A 234 -10.54 4.12 35.41
C LEU A 234 -9.67 5.06 34.56
N THR A 235 -8.35 4.89 34.57
CA THR A 235 -7.40 5.75 33.85
C THR A 235 -7.63 5.81 32.34
N CYS A 236 -8.12 4.73 31.73
CA CYS A 236 -8.51 4.66 30.33
C CYS A 236 -9.79 5.44 29.97
N TYR A 237 -10.56 5.95 30.96
CA TYR A 237 -11.76 6.77 30.74
C TYR A 237 -11.49 8.26 30.97
N ASP A 238 -10.73 8.88 30.07
CA ASP A 238 -10.28 10.28 30.21
C ASP A 238 -9.52 10.53 31.53
N ASN A 239 -8.72 9.54 31.96
CA ASN A 239 -8.01 9.54 33.23
C ASN A 239 -8.95 9.73 34.44
N ASP A 240 -9.93 8.82 34.55
CA ASP A 240 -11.05 8.89 35.50
C ASP A 240 -11.84 10.21 35.40
N GLY A 241 -12.21 10.61 34.18
CA GLY A 241 -12.88 11.89 33.93
C GLY A 241 -12.06 13.12 34.32
N GLY A 242 -10.74 12.95 34.47
CA GLY A 242 -9.78 13.96 34.93
C GLY A 242 -9.34 13.79 36.38
N ASP A 243 -9.89 12.84 37.13
CA ASP A 243 -9.58 12.65 38.55
C ASP A 243 -8.21 11.97 38.78
N CYS A 244 -7.69 11.23 37.80
CA CYS A 244 -6.39 10.54 37.85
C CYS A 244 -5.22 11.28 37.18
N SER A 245 -5.45 12.51 36.72
CA SER A 245 -4.34 13.33 36.20
C SER A 245 -3.47 13.80 37.35
N ASP A 246 -2.17 13.96 37.12
CA ASP A 246 -1.19 14.61 38.03
C ASP A 246 -1.63 16.03 38.49
N ASP A 247 -2.77 16.51 38.01
CA ASP A 247 -3.48 17.70 38.46
C ASP A 247 -4.55 17.40 39.55
N GLY A 248 -4.51 16.21 40.15
CA GLY A 248 -5.28 15.81 41.33
C GLY A 248 -4.48 15.99 42.62
N GLY A 249 -4.59 17.17 43.24
CA GLY A 249 -4.82 17.26 44.69
C GLY A 249 -3.90 16.49 45.66
N GLY A 250 -2.61 16.31 45.36
CA GLY A 250 -1.61 15.80 46.28
C GLY A 250 -0.52 16.83 46.59
N ASP A 251 -0.66 17.54 47.72
CA ASP A 251 0.49 18.04 48.51
C ASP A 251 1.64 17.03 48.40
N ASP A 252 2.78 17.36 47.78
CA ASP A 252 4.11 16.75 48.06
C ASP A 252 5.33 17.27 47.22
N GLY A 253 5.26 18.42 46.52
CA GLY A 253 6.38 18.89 45.67
C GLY A 253 6.87 20.34 45.82
N GLY A 254 5.97 21.30 45.93
CA GLY A 254 6.27 22.72 46.16
C GLY A 254 5.58 23.15 47.45
N GLY A 255 6.28 23.82 48.35
CA GLY A 255 5.63 24.32 49.55
C GLY A 255 4.41 25.16 49.18
N ASP A 256 3.27 24.91 49.82
CA ASP A 256 2.05 25.73 49.79
C ASP A 256 2.39 27.19 49.39
N CYS A 257 2.03 27.57 48.16
CA CYS A 257 2.40 28.85 47.57
C CYS A 257 1.80 29.98 48.43
N ASP A 258 0.59 29.78 48.96
CA ASP A 258 -0.05 30.64 49.94
C ASP A 258 0.76 30.70 51.25
N ALA A 259 1.38 29.61 51.71
CA ALA A 259 2.19 29.57 52.93
C ALA A 259 3.47 30.43 52.86
N ILE A 260 4.00 30.69 51.67
CA ILE A 260 5.13 31.61 51.47
C ILE A 260 4.70 33.03 51.05
N GLY A 261 3.40 33.27 50.95
CA GLY A 261 2.80 34.57 50.62
C GLY A 261 2.58 34.82 49.13
N GLY A 262 2.58 33.75 48.32
CA GLY A 262 1.97 33.76 46.99
C GLY A 262 0.45 33.69 47.06
N ASN A 263 -0.18 33.50 45.90
CA ASN A 263 -1.62 33.35 45.76
C ASN A 263 -1.94 32.26 44.73
N GLU A 264 -2.48 31.15 45.19
CA GLU A 264 -2.83 30.01 44.33
C GLU A 264 -3.88 30.34 43.26
N ASP A 265 -4.77 31.30 43.51
CA ASP A 265 -5.79 31.73 42.52
C ASP A 265 -5.19 32.39 41.26
N TRP A 266 -3.90 32.76 41.31
CA TRP A 266 -3.21 33.47 40.23
C TRP A 266 -2.19 32.60 39.49
N LEU A 267 -1.99 31.34 39.91
CA LEU A 267 -1.08 30.44 39.21
C LEU A 267 -1.65 30.02 37.86
N GLY A 268 -0.90 30.19 36.77
CA GLY A 268 -1.29 29.71 35.44
C GLY A 268 -2.44 30.50 34.82
N ASP A 269 -2.65 31.74 35.23
CA ASP A 269 -3.69 32.61 34.69
C ASP A 269 -3.24 33.37 33.42
N ALA A 270 -1.99 33.14 32.98
CA ALA A 270 -1.27 33.78 31.88
C ALA A 270 -0.86 35.24 32.15
N TRP A 271 -0.85 35.65 33.42
CA TRP A 271 -0.29 36.91 33.88
C TRP A 271 0.96 36.65 34.71
N CYS A 272 2.05 37.36 34.44
CA CYS A 272 3.25 37.18 35.23
C CYS A 272 3.13 37.89 36.60
N ASP A 273 2.93 37.10 37.67
CA ASP A 273 2.83 37.56 39.05
C ASP A 273 4.15 37.40 39.81
N ASP A 274 4.80 38.54 40.10
CA ASP A 274 6.05 38.63 40.86
C ASP A 274 6.05 37.84 42.18
N VAL A 275 4.88 37.71 42.82
CA VAL A 275 4.73 37.01 44.11
C VAL A 275 4.75 35.50 43.96
N ASN A 276 4.33 35.00 42.80
CA ASN A 276 4.23 33.58 42.45
C ASN A 276 5.41 33.12 41.57
N ASN A 277 6.16 34.03 40.95
CA ASN A 277 7.35 33.72 40.17
C ASN A 277 8.55 33.34 41.04
N ASN A 278 8.47 32.18 41.69
CA ASN A 278 9.53 31.58 42.50
C ASN A 278 9.40 30.05 42.50
N GLU A 279 10.47 29.34 42.84
CA GLU A 279 10.54 27.87 42.80
C GLU A 279 9.45 27.17 43.62
N THR A 280 9.01 27.76 44.73
CA THR A 280 8.01 27.16 45.63
C THR A 280 6.60 27.24 45.05
N CYS A 281 6.32 28.27 44.27
CA CYS A 281 5.06 28.50 43.55
C CYS A 281 5.14 28.03 42.08
N GLY A 282 6.10 27.16 41.73
CA GLY A 282 6.21 26.63 40.36
C GLY A 282 6.52 27.67 39.29
N PHE A 283 7.15 28.79 39.66
CA PHE A 283 7.40 29.93 38.74
C PHE A 283 6.13 30.46 38.09
N ASP A 284 5.06 30.57 38.88
CA ASP A 284 3.75 31.05 38.42
C ASP A 284 3.17 30.16 37.30
N ASN A 285 3.40 28.85 37.40
CA ASN A 285 3.10 27.86 36.36
C ASN A 285 3.62 28.23 34.96
N GLY A 286 4.72 28.99 34.89
CA GLY A 286 5.37 29.36 33.64
C GLY A 286 4.88 30.67 33.04
N ASP A 287 3.94 31.38 33.65
CA ASP A 287 3.37 32.62 33.11
C ASP A 287 4.40 33.76 32.98
N CYS A 288 5.52 33.65 33.67
CA CYS A 288 6.62 34.63 33.61
C CYS A 288 7.71 34.33 32.57
N CYS A 289 7.59 33.23 31.81
CA CYS A 289 8.51 32.87 30.74
C CYS A 289 7.74 32.58 29.44
N TYR A 290 8.15 33.18 28.33
CA TYR A 290 7.43 33.07 27.06
C TYR A 290 7.30 31.62 26.58
N SER A 291 8.38 30.85 26.69
CA SER A 291 8.39 29.46 26.19
C SER A 291 7.50 28.49 26.99
N THR A 292 7.08 28.87 28.19
CA THR A 292 6.27 28.03 29.08
C THR A 292 4.89 28.63 29.39
N CYS A 293 4.65 29.90 29.07
CA CYS A 293 3.34 30.53 29.24
C CYS A 293 2.29 29.92 28.31
N VAL A 294 1.12 29.61 28.86
CA VAL A 294 -0.05 29.14 28.12
C VAL A 294 -1.18 30.12 28.35
N SER A 295 -1.78 30.67 27.29
CA SER A 295 -2.85 31.67 27.42
C SER A 295 -4.07 31.09 28.15
N GLY A 296 -4.63 31.87 29.07
CA GLY A 296 -5.70 31.44 29.98
C GLY A 296 -6.70 32.56 30.28
N ALA A 297 -6.73 33.03 31.53
CA ALA A 297 -7.56 34.17 31.92
C ALA A 297 -7.07 35.47 31.26
N TYR A 298 -5.76 35.55 31.04
CA TYR A 298 -5.08 36.59 30.28
C TYR A 298 -4.39 36.02 29.04
N ASP A 299 -3.85 36.91 28.22
CA ASP A 299 -3.07 36.56 27.03
C ASP A 299 -1.59 36.73 27.38
N CYS A 300 -0.77 35.74 27.04
CA CYS A 300 0.69 35.78 27.24
C CYS A 300 1.34 36.98 26.50
N GLU A 301 0.66 37.53 25.49
CA GLU A 301 1.12 38.72 24.75
C GLU A 301 0.52 40.04 25.25
N ALA A 302 -0.15 40.05 26.41
CA ALA A 302 -0.71 41.27 26.99
C ALA A 302 0.38 42.25 27.49
N ASP A 303 -0.01 43.49 27.80
CA ASP A 303 0.85 44.55 28.38
C ASP A 303 1.53 44.17 29.73
N SER A 304 1.29 42.96 30.21
CA SER A 304 1.72 42.37 31.47
C SER A 304 2.15 40.91 31.34
N GLY A 305 2.20 40.38 30.12
CA GLY A 305 2.62 39.01 29.84
C GLY A 305 4.14 38.82 29.94
N PRO A 306 4.63 37.57 29.78
CA PRO A 306 6.04 37.19 29.91
C PRO A 306 7.01 38.03 29.09
N CYS A 307 6.59 38.57 27.94
CA CYS A 307 7.45 39.41 27.09
C CYS A 307 7.56 40.86 27.55
N VAL A 308 6.62 41.33 28.35
CA VAL A 308 6.68 42.68 28.95
C VAL A 308 7.34 42.64 30.33
N ALA A 309 7.28 41.48 30.99
CA ALA A 309 7.91 41.19 32.25
C ALA A 309 9.30 40.53 32.01
N ASP A 310 10.37 41.33 31.90
CA ASP A 310 11.77 40.83 31.78
C ASP A 310 12.28 40.21 33.11
N ILE A 311 11.58 39.18 33.57
CA ILE A 311 11.76 38.51 34.87
C ILE A 311 11.59 36.99 34.78
N CYS A 312 11.70 36.41 33.59
CA CYS A 312 11.77 34.96 33.44
C CYS A 312 12.97 34.41 34.25
N ILE A 313 12.66 33.66 35.31
CA ILE A 313 13.65 33.01 36.18
C ILE A 313 13.47 31.49 36.30
N ASP A 314 12.44 30.93 35.64
CA ASP A 314 12.26 29.48 35.51
C ASP A 314 13.48 28.87 34.79
N PRO A 315 14.21 27.93 35.40
CA PRO A 315 15.31 27.22 34.77
C PRO A 315 14.95 26.49 33.46
N ASN A 316 13.68 26.14 33.28
CA ASN A 316 13.16 25.45 32.11
C ASN A 316 12.51 26.40 31.08
N GLY A 317 12.36 27.68 31.42
CA GLY A 317 11.75 28.71 30.58
C GLY A 317 12.77 29.66 29.93
N ASN A 318 12.36 30.35 28.86
CA ASN A 318 13.10 31.47 28.27
C ASN A 318 12.15 32.49 27.59
N ASN A 319 12.69 33.67 27.28
CA ASN A 319 12.00 34.77 26.59
C ASN A 319 12.60 35.04 25.18
N ASP A 320 13.22 34.04 24.55
CA ASP A 320 14.00 34.25 23.32
C ASP A 320 13.15 34.59 22.09
N ASP A 321 11.85 34.29 22.13
CA ASP A 321 10.88 34.49 21.05
C ASP A 321 9.94 35.69 21.28
N CYS A 322 10.22 36.52 22.28
CA CYS A 322 9.52 37.79 22.47
C CYS A 322 9.84 38.76 21.33
N GLU A 323 8.82 39.15 20.54
CA GLU A 323 8.99 40.16 19.50
C GLU A 323 9.21 41.56 20.12
N ASP A 324 10.30 42.25 19.72
CA ASP A 324 10.66 43.64 20.10
C ASP A 324 9.69 44.73 19.57
#